data_AF-A0AA39J672-F1
#
_entry.id   AF-A0AA39J672-F1
#
_cell.length_a   1.000
_cell.length_b   1.000
_cell.length_c   1.000
_cell.angle_alpha   90.00
_cell.angle_beta   90.00
_cell.angle_gamma   90.00
#
_symmetry.space_group_name_H-M   'P 1'
#
loop_
_entity.id
_entity.type
_entity.pdbx_description
1 polymer ?
#
loop_
_entity_poly.entity_id
_entity_poly.type
_entity_poly.pdbx_seq_one_letter_code
_entity_poly.pdbx_strand_id
1 'polypeptide(L)'
;MTCDIDYYHTGNGVACWYYNHDTCMRGVNCEYSHAADIRSVRDSRGKNVCLHYLQGYCMFGEIPCRYSHDRRFLPPNLSHCPAPAPPPAVHIHLPPAPIIAEPIKPPKSPARMKLDMKRKKQRSKRRRAEAIARNRGLYSHYEWRQSGFEDERAENFGFLRGEAEELACQGVKPWDDDAWAVIDTLSSGL
;
A
#
# COMPACT_ATOMS: atom_id res chain seq x y z
N MET A 1 -23.12 -6.35 9.39
CA MET A 1 -21.66 -6.49 9.56
C MET A 1 -21.15 -7.19 8.32
N THR A 2 -20.50 -6.46 7.41
CA THR A 2 -19.97 -6.97 6.14
C THR A 2 -18.65 -7.68 6.42
N CYS A 3 -18.73 -8.87 6.97
CA CYS A 3 -17.63 -9.83 6.96
C CYS A 3 -17.59 -10.46 5.56
N ASP A 4 -16.40 -10.86 5.09
CA ASP A 4 -16.19 -11.87 4.03
C ASP A 4 -15.69 -11.45 2.63
N ILE A 5 -15.45 -10.17 2.31
CA ILE A 5 -14.90 -9.82 0.97
C ILE A 5 -13.45 -9.31 1.01
N ASP A 6 -12.99 -8.81 2.15
CA ASP A 6 -11.71 -8.09 2.24
C ASP A 6 -10.47 -8.98 2.07
N TYR A 7 -10.63 -10.30 2.15
CA TYR A 7 -9.51 -11.23 2.21
C TYR A 7 -8.97 -11.66 0.84
N TYR A 8 -9.69 -11.38 -0.25
CA TYR A 8 -9.19 -11.55 -1.63
C TYR A 8 -8.65 -10.26 -2.24
N HIS A 9 -8.61 -9.18 -1.46
CA HIS A 9 -8.13 -7.90 -1.92
C HIS A 9 -6.64 -7.94 -2.22
N THR A 10 -6.24 -7.76 -3.48
CA THR A 10 -4.83 -7.82 -3.92
C THR A 10 -4.06 -6.51 -3.71
N GLY A 11 -4.75 -5.36 -3.62
CA GLY A 11 -4.11 -4.06 -3.42
C GLY A 11 -2.93 -3.82 -4.36
N ASN A 12 -1.80 -3.34 -3.81
CA ASN A 12 -0.55 -3.12 -4.53
C ASN A 12 0.36 -4.37 -4.67
N GLY A 13 -0.14 -5.57 -4.37
CA GLY A 13 0.63 -6.82 -4.41
C GLY A 13 1.61 -7.02 -3.25
N VAL A 14 1.75 -6.05 -2.34
CA VAL A 14 2.56 -6.19 -1.12
C VAL A 14 1.65 -6.55 0.05
N ALA A 15 1.90 -7.68 0.73
CA ALA A 15 1.07 -8.13 1.85
C ALA A 15 0.90 -7.05 2.95
N CYS A 16 -0.31 -6.90 3.45
CA CYS A 16 -0.64 -5.94 4.49
C CYS A 16 -0.21 -6.47 5.86
N TRP A 17 0.78 -5.82 6.48
CA TRP A 17 1.24 -6.18 7.83
C TRP A 17 0.08 -6.08 8.84
N TYR A 18 -0.68 -4.98 8.81
CA TYR A 18 -1.79 -4.78 9.75
C TYR A 18 -2.88 -5.84 9.62
N TYR A 19 -3.16 -6.32 8.40
CA TYR A 19 -4.19 -7.33 8.18
C TYR A 19 -3.79 -8.67 8.79
N ASN A 20 -2.54 -9.09 8.57
CA ASN A 20 -2.02 -10.34 9.11
C ASN A 20 -1.82 -10.32 10.64
N HIS A 21 -1.87 -9.14 11.25
CA HIS A 21 -1.75 -8.90 12.69
C HIS A 21 -3.02 -8.27 13.30
N ASP A 22 -4.20 -8.50 12.70
CA ASP A 22 -5.52 -8.12 13.23
C ASP A 22 -5.74 -6.61 13.51
N THR A 23 -5.00 -5.73 12.83
CA THR A 23 -5.03 -4.27 13.05
C THR A 23 -5.45 -3.47 11.81
N CYS A 24 -5.77 -4.12 10.68
CA CYS A 24 -6.24 -3.42 9.48
C CYS A 24 -7.75 -3.13 9.55
N MET A 25 -8.12 -1.86 9.40
CA MET A 25 -9.52 -1.41 9.36
C MET A 25 -9.97 -0.92 7.98
N ARG A 26 -9.11 -1.05 6.96
CA ARG A 26 -9.36 -0.48 5.61
C ARG A 26 -10.20 -1.39 4.72
N GLY A 27 -10.29 -2.68 5.03
CA GLY A 27 -10.97 -3.67 4.20
C GLY A 27 -10.49 -3.67 2.75
N VAL A 28 -11.43 -3.75 1.80
CA VAL A 28 -11.15 -3.60 0.35
C VAL A 28 -10.50 -2.27 -0.05
N ASN A 29 -10.60 -1.22 0.78
CA ASN A 29 -9.94 0.07 0.53
C ASN A 29 -8.48 0.09 1.03
N CYS A 30 -7.92 -1.05 1.45
CA CYS A 30 -6.52 -1.12 1.84
C CYS A 30 -5.61 -0.88 0.63
N GLU A 31 -4.52 -0.15 0.79
CA GLU A 31 -3.54 0.00 -0.31
C GLU A 31 -2.71 -1.28 -0.50
N TYR A 32 -2.61 -2.10 0.54
CA TYR A 32 -1.81 -3.32 0.59
C TYR A 32 -2.67 -4.57 0.36
N SER A 33 -2.04 -5.65 -0.07
CA SER A 33 -2.70 -6.94 -0.34
C SER A 33 -3.15 -7.63 0.96
N HIS A 34 -4.41 -8.04 1.01
CA HIS A 34 -4.92 -9.03 1.96
C HIS A 34 -4.96 -10.45 1.34
N ALA A 35 -4.85 -10.56 0.01
CA ALA A 35 -4.79 -11.84 -0.69
C ALA A 35 -3.52 -12.62 -0.33
N ALA A 36 -3.62 -13.95 -0.37
CA ALA A 36 -2.50 -14.85 -0.19
C ALA A 36 -1.47 -14.70 -1.33
N ASP A 37 -0.20 -14.96 -1.02
CA ASP A 37 0.90 -14.90 -1.97
C ASP A 37 1.79 -16.15 -1.88
N ILE A 38 2.80 -16.24 -2.75
CA ILE A 38 3.73 -17.39 -2.79
C ILE A 38 4.56 -17.59 -1.52
N ARG A 39 4.49 -16.66 -0.56
CA ARG A 39 5.28 -16.68 0.69
C ARG A 39 4.41 -17.00 1.90
N SER A 40 3.13 -17.27 1.69
CA SER A 40 2.17 -17.48 2.75
C SER A 40 1.12 -18.54 2.40
N VAL A 41 0.50 -19.08 3.44
CA VAL A 41 -0.70 -19.93 3.35
C VAL A 41 -1.81 -19.31 4.18
N ARG A 42 -3.05 -19.57 3.77
CA ARG A 42 -4.23 -19.01 4.43
C ARG A 42 -4.65 -19.81 5.64
N ASP A 43 -4.94 -19.08 6.72
CA ASP A 43 -5.65 -19.63 7.87
C ASP A 43 -7.17 -19.53 7.70
N SER A 44 -7.92 -20.15 8.62
CA SER A 44 -9.38 -20.12 8.62
C SER A 44 -9.98 -18.75 8.97
N ARG A 45 -9.16 -17.78 9.39
CA ARG A 45 -9.55 -16.39 9.70
C ARG A 45 -9.27 -15.44 8.53
N GLY A 46 -8.69 -15.93 7.44
CA GLY A 46 -8.30 -15.13 6.29
C GLY A 46 -6.90 -14.54 6.37
N LYS A 47 -6.13 -14.74 7.44
CA LYS A 47 -4.77 -14.20 7.55
C LYS A 47 -3.79 -15.04 6.73
N ASN A 48 -2.74 -14.36 6.28
CA ASN A 48 -1.63 -14.97 5.56
C ASN A 48 -0.55 -15.38 6.57
N VAL A 49 -0.40 -16.69 6.79
CA VAL A 49 0.58 -17.29 7.70
C VAL A 49 1.91 -17.50 6.96
N CYS A 50 3.03 -17.13 7.58
CA CYS A 50 4.34 -17.15 6.94
C CYS A 50 4.82 -18.57 6.63
N LEU A 51 5.15 -18.88 5.36
CA LEU A 51 5.71 -20.18 4.99
C LEU A 51 7.05 -20.48 5.71
N HIS A 52 7.95 -19.49 5.79
CA HIS A 52 9.24 -19.66 6.46
C HIS A 52 9.11 -19.93 7.96
N TYR A 53 8.07 -19.40 8.60
CA TYR A 53 7.75 -19.71 9.99
C TYR A 53 7.24 -21.14 10.11
N LEU A 54 6.36 -21.57 9.21
CA LEU A 54 5.88 -22.95 9.20
C LEU A 54 7.00 -23.96 8.98
N GLN A 55 8.05 -23.57 8.27
CA GLN A 55 9.25 -24.38 8.07
C GLN A 55 10.31 -24.20 9.17
N GLY A 56 10.11 -23.29 10.14
CA GLY A 56 11.00 -23.10 11.29
C GLY A 56 12.23 -22.20 11.07
N TYR A 57 12.29 -21.44 9.97
CA TYR A 57 13.47 -20.62 9.62
C TYR A 57 13.19 -19.15 9.30
N CYS A 58 12.01 -18.63 9.68
CA CYS A 58 11.71 -17.19 9.48
C CYS A 58 12.70 -16.31 10.26
N MET A 59 13.48 -15.50 9.54
CA MET A 59 14.50 -14.61 10.14
C MET A 59 13.93 -13.34 10.78
N PHE A 60 12.66 -13.02 10.52
CA PHE A 60 12.04 -11.80 11.04
C PHE A 60 11.52 -11.99 12.47
N GLY A 61 11.07 -13.20 12.84
CA GLY A 61 10.34 -13.41 14.10
C GLY A 61 8.89 -12.90 14.04
N GLU A 62 8.14 -13.02 15.13
CA GLU A 62 6.68 -12.84 15.13
C GLU A 62 6.21 -11.44 14.74
N ILE A 63 6.72 -10.39 15.39
CA ILE A 63 6.19 -9.02 15.24
C ILE A 63 6.62 -8.34 13.93
N PRO A 64 7.90 -8.35 13.52
CA PRO A 64 8.31 -7.60 12.32
C PRO A 64 8.05 -8.39 11.03
N CYS A 65 7.68 -9.68 11.10
CA CYS A 65 7.24 -10.43 9.94
C CYS A 65 5.94 -9.82 9.39
N ARG A 66 5.87 -9.70 8.07
CA ARG A 66 4.68 -9.20 7.36
C ARG A 66 3.49 -10.14 7.42
N TYR A 67 3.74 -11.41 7.71
CA TYR A 67 2.77 -12.49 7.76
C TYR A 67 2.60 -12.94 9.21
N SER A 68 1.47 -13.59 9.50
CA SER A 68 1.18 -14.12 10.82
C SER A 68 2.09 -15.31 11.17
N HIS A 69 2.46 -15.43 12.44
CA HIS A 69 3.15 -16.60 13.00
C HIS A 69 2.22 -17.40 13.93
N ASP A 70 0.93 -17.50 13.59
CA ASP A 70 -0.06 -18.29 14.34
C ASP A 70 -0.46 -19.55 13.57
N ARG A 71 -0.31 -20.73 14.20
CA ARG A 71 -0.69 -22.03 13.63
C ARG A 71 -2.08 -22.49 14.02
N ARG A 72 -2.72 -21.84 15.00
CA ARG A 72 -3.96 -22.33 15.64
C ARG A 72 -5.12 -22.47 14.66
N PHE A 73 -5.11 -21.66 13.61
CA PHE A 73 -6.17 -21.57 12.61
C PHE A 73 -5.80 -22.22 11.27
N LEU A 74 -4.69 -22.97 11.23
CA LEU A 74 -4.28 -23.73 10.05
C LEU A 74 -4.93 -25.12 10.04
N PRO A 75 -5.24 -25.67 8.85
CA PRO A 75 -5.74 -27.03 8.74
C PRO A 75 -4.75 -28.04 9.35
N PRO A 76 -5.23 -29.18 9.88
CA PRO A 76 -4.42 -30.14 10.64
C PRO A 76 -3.11 -30.56 9.98
N ASN A 77 -3.09 -30.65 8.65
CA ASN A 77 -1.90 -31.00 7.87
C ASN A 77 -0.79 -29.93 7.90
N LEU A 78 -1.12 -28.68 8.23
CA LEU A 78 -0.18 -27.56 8.31
C LEU A 78 0.04 -27.07 9.75
N SER A 79 -0.88 -27.37 10.67
CA SER A 79 -0.76 -27.04 12.09
C SER A 79 0.12 -28.05 12.85
N HIS A 80 0.17 -29.30 12.40
CA HIS A 80 1.04 -30.34 12.97
C HIS A 80 2.36 -30.45 12.20
N CYS A 81 3.29 -29.55 12.49
CA CYS A 81 4.68 -29.98 12.48
C CYS A 81 4.95 -30.54 13.89
N PRO A 82 5.51 -31.75 14.07
CA PRO A 82 6.14 -32.07 15.34
C PRO A 82 7.09 -30.91 15.61
N ALA A 83 6.91 -30.24 16.75
CA ALA A 83 7.87 -29.23 17.18
C ALA A 83 9.26 -29.87 17.01
N PRO A 84 10.24 -29.19 16.39
CA PRO A 84 11.61 -29.64 16.57
C PRO A 84 11.75 -29.81 18.07
N ALA A 85 12.08 -31.04 18.50
CA ALA A 85 12.25 -31.34 19.91
C ALA A 85 13.04 -30.17 20.50
N PRO A 86 12.61 -29.58 21.64
CA PRO A 86 13.44 -28.58 22.27
C PRO A 86 14.85 -29.18 22.30
N PRO A 87 15.89 -28.48 21.81
CA PRO A 87 17.24 -29.02 21.85
C PRO A 87 17.43 -29.55 23.26
N PRO A 88 17.96 -30.79 23.43
CA PRO A 88 18.06 -31.39 24.75
C PRO A 88 18.62 -30.31 25.65
N ALA A 89 17.87 -29.98 26.70
CA ALA A 89 18.32 -29.02 27.69
C ALA A 89 19.55 -29.65 28.32
N VAL A 90 20.70 -29.49 27.68
CA VAL A 90 21.98 -29.61 28.31
C VAL A 90 21.92 -28.47 29.30
N HIS A 91 21.49 -28.80 30.52
CA HIS A 91 21.75 -28.00 31.69
C HIS A 91 23.27 -28.00 31.85
N ILE A 92 23.94 -27.23 31.00
CA ILE A 92 25.23 -26.66 31.34
C ILE A 92 24.88 -25.83 32.57
N HIS A 93 25.25 -26.35 33.74
CA HIS A 93 25.30 -25.58 34.96
C HIS A 93 26.37 -24.52 34.73
N LEU A 94 26.01 -23.50 33.97
CA LEU A 94 26.85 -22.35 33.78
C LEU A 94 26.84 -21.67 35.15
N PRO A 95 27.99 -21.56 35.83
CA PRO A 95 28.05 -20.75 37.04
C PRO A 95 27.45 -19.39 36.71
N PRO A 96 26.70 -18.76 37.63
CA PRO A 96 26.13 -17.45 37.38
C PRO A 96 27.24 -16.58 36.81
N ALA A 97 27.07 -16.15 35.56
CA ALA A 97 28.04 -15.28 34.92
C ALA A 97 28.25 -14.11 35.87
N PRO A 98 29.51 -13.73 36.18
CA PRO A 98 29.72 -12.52 36.95
C PRO A 98 28.93 -11.42 36.25
N ILE A 99 28.17 -10.66 37.04
CA ILE A 99 27.43 -9.50 36.55
C ILE A 99 28.50 -8.50 36.11
N ILE A 100 29.02 -8.66 34.91
CA ILE A 100 29.85 -7.66 34.26
C ILE A 100 28.84 -6.58 33.91
N ALA A 101 28.83 -5.52 34.73
CA ALA A 101 28.03 -4.34 34.46
C ALA A 101 28.23 -3.96 32.99
N GLU A 102 27.13 -3.88 32.23
CA GLU A 102 27.21 -3.43 30.84
C GLU A 102 27.99 -2.12 30.80
N PRO A 103 29.01 -1.99 29.93
CA PRO A 103 29.75 -0.76 29.80
C PRO A 103 28.75 0.38 29.54
N ILE A 104 28.62 1.29 30.51
CA ILE A 104 27.80 2.49 30.37
C ILE A 104 28.27 3.19 29.11
N LYS A 105 27.42 3.20 28.08
CA LYS A 105 27.78 3.79 26.78
C LYS A 105 28.19 5.23 27.05
N PRO A 106 29.41 5.64 26.67
CA PRO A 106 29.89 6.97 26.98
C PRO A 106 28.95 8.01 26.35
N PRO A 107 28.68 9.13 27.04
CA PRO A 107 27.84 10.19 26.50
C PRO A 107 28.41 10.63 25.15
N LYS A 108 27.53 10.80 24.16
CA LYS A 108 27.93 11.22 22.82
C LYS A 108 28.71 12.54 22.94
N SER A 109 29.93 12.56 22.42
CA SER A 109 30.72 13.79 22.39
C SER A 109 29.97 14.91 21.64
N PRO A 110 30.22 16.19 21.97
CA PRO A 110 29.59 17.31 21.27
C PRO A 110 29.89 17.29 19.76
N ALA A 111 31.05 16.77 19.36
CA ALA A 111 31.38 16.54 17.95
C ALA A 111 30.47 15.51 17.28
N ARG A 112 30.20 14.36 17.94
CA ARG A 112 29.26 13.35 17.44
C ARG A 112 27.84 13.88 17.34
N MET A 113 27.39 14.68 18.32
CA MET A 113 26.05 15.31 18.27
C MET A 113 25.90 16.27 17.08
N LYS A 114 26.93 17.10 16.80
CA LYS A 114 26.93 18.01 15.64
C LYS A 114 26.86 17.26 14.31
N LEU A 115 27.59 16.15 14.17
CA LEU A 115 27.54 15.30 12.98
C LEU A 115 26.15 14.67 12.79
N ASP A 116 25.55 14.15 13.86
CA ASP A 116 24.19 13.59 13.85
C ASP A 116 23.16 14.65 13.41
N MET A 117 23.25 15.89 13.91
CA MET A 117 22.37 16.99 13.49
C MET A 117 22.55 17.34 12.01
N LYS A 118 23.80 17.42 11.52
CA LYS A 118 24.08 17.69 10.10
C LYS A 118 23.49 16.61 9.19
N ARG A 119 23.63 15.34 9.60
CA ARG A 119 23.07 14.18 8.88
C ARG A 119 21.53 14.19 8.89
N LYS A 120 20.90 14.55 10.03
CA LYS A 120 19.43 14.73 10.12
C LYS A 120 18.94 15.85 9.21
N LYS A 121 19.63 17.01 9.18
CA LYS A 121 19.28 18.14 8.31
C LYS A 121 19.35 17.77 6.83
N GLN A 122 20.39 17.04 6.43
CA GLN A 122 20.54 16.55 5.06
C GLN A 122 19.44 15.55 4.67
N ARG A 123 19.09 14.60 5.56
CA ARG A 123 17.99 13.65 5.33
C ARG A 123 16.65 14.37 5.18
N SER A 124 16.39 15.39 5.99
CA SER A 124 15.17 16.22 5.88
C SER A 124 15.10 16.96 4.55
N LYS A 125 16.20 17.61 4.13
CA LYS A 125 16.29 18.30 2.83
C LYS A 125 16.03 17.35 1.66
N ARG A 126 16.59 16.14 1.70
CA ARG A 126 16.37 15.10 0.68
C ARG A 126 14.90 14.65 0.63
N ARG A 127 14.27 14.38 1.78
CA ARG A 127 12.84 14.00 1.84
C ARG A 127 11.93 15.09 1.26
N ARG A 128 12.23 16.36 1.51
CA ARG A 128 11.50 17.50 0.93
C ARG A 128 11.66 17.55 -0.60
N ALA A 129 12.88 17.36 -1.11
CA ALA A 129 13.14 17.32 -2.55
C ALA A 129 12.39 16.15 -3.24
N GLU A 130 12.40 14.96 -2.63
CA GLU A 130 11.68 13.77 -3.13
C GLU A 130 10.16 13.97 -3.12
N ALA A 131 9.62 14.70 -2.13
CA ALA A 131 8.19 15.05 -2.10
C ALA A 131 7.83 16.03 -3.22
N ILE A 132 8.67 17.05 -3.46
CA ILE A 132 8.48 18.00 -4.57
C ILE A 132 8.57 17.29 -5.92
N ALA A 133 9.54 16.39 -6.10
CA ALA A 133 9.68 15.61 -7.33
C ALA A 133 8.47 14.71 -7.59
N ARG A 134 7.95 14.05 -6.55
CA ARG A 134 6.71 13.24 -6.65
C ARG A 134 5.49 14.10 -7.00
N ASN A 135 5.34 15.28 -6.41
CA ASN A 135 4.23 16.17 -6.70
C ASN A 135 4.28 16.77 -8.11
N ARG A 136 5.48 16.99 -8.69
CA ARG A 136 5.61 17.44 -10.09
C ARG A 136 5.01 16.43 -11.08
N GLY A 137 5.12 15.13 -10.82
CA GLY A 137 4.50 14.10 -11.67
C GLY A 137 2.97 14.07 -11.59
N LEU A 138 2.40 14.37 -10.41
CA LEU A 138 0.95 14.42 -10.19
C LEU A 138 0.29 15.66 -10.81
N TYR A 139 0.97 16.81 -10.77
CA TYR A 139 0.48 18.05 -11.40
C TYR A 139 0.47 17.92 -12.94
N SER A 140 1.51 17.31 -13.52
CA SER A 140 1.57 17.06 -14.96
C SER A 140 0.43 16.16 -15.46
N HIS A 141 0.06 15.10 -14.72
CA HIS A 141 -1.04 14.21 -15.13
C HIS A 141 -2.43 14.89 -15.11
N TYR A 142 -2.64 15.88 -14.23
CA TYR A 142 -3.90 16.65 -14.22
C TYR A 142 -4.00 17.60 -15.43
N GLU A 143 -2.89 18.25 -15.81
CA GLU A 143 -2.86 19.11 -17.01
C GLU A 143 -3.11 18.32 -18.31
N TRP A 144 -2.56 17.11 -18.47
CA TRP A 144 -2.80 16.28 -19.66
C TRP A 144 -4.25 15.79 -19.80
N ARG A 145 -4.96 15.56 -18.68
CA ARG A 145 -6.37 15.14 -18.73
C ARG A 145 -7.29 16.33 -19.03
N GLN A 146 -6.94 17.54 -18.60
CA GLN A 146 -7.66 18.75 -18.98
C GLN A 146 -7.37 19.17 -20.43
N SER A 147 -6.13 19.03 -20.90
CA SER A 147 -5.77 19.39 -22.28
C SER A 147 -6.55 18.58 -23.30
N GLY A 148 -6.75 17.27 -23.10
CA GLY A 148 -7.50 16.45 -24.06
C GLY A 148 -8.96 16.87 -24.25
N PHE A 149 -9.62 17.38 -23.20
CA PHE A 149 -11.00 17.88 -23.30
C PHE A 149 -11.07 19.28 -23.91
N GLU A 150 -10.10 20.15 -23.61
CA GLU A 150 -10.05 21.49 -24.22
C GLU A 150 -9.60 21.44 -25.68
N ASP A 151 -8.68 20.54 -26.03
CA ASP A 151 -8.22 20.28 -27.40
C ASP A 151 -9.38 19.74 -28.26
N GLU A 152 -10.13 18.74 -27.76
CA GLU A 152 -11.32 18.21 -28.45
C GLU A 152 -12.38 19.29 -28.67
N ARG A 153 -12.60 20.14 -27.66
CA ARG A 153 -13.56 21.24 -27.76
C ARG A 153 -13.10 22.34 -28.73
N ALA A 154 -11.80 22.61 -28.81
CA ALA A 154 -11.22 23.53 -29.77
C ALA A 154 -11.35 23.01 -31.21
N GLU A 155 -11.17 21.70 -31.43
CA GLU A 155 -11.35 21.05 -32.73
C GLU A 155 -12.81 21.00 -33.19
N ASN A 156 -13.77 21.04 -32.25
CA ASN A 156 -15.20 20.94 -32.50
C ASN A 156 -15.96 22.25 -32.18
N PHE A 157 -15.30 23.39 -32.35
CA PHE A 157 -15.92 24.74 -32.26
C PHE A 157 -16.66 25.04 -30.94
N GLY A 158 -16.17 24.54 -29.81
CA GLY A 158 -16.78 24.76 -28.51
C GLY A 158 -17.63 23.59 -28.00
N PHE A 159 -17.85 22.57 -28.82
CA PHE A 159 -18.64 21.37 -28.49
C PHE A 159 -17.75 20.15 -28.27
N LEU A 160 -18.18 19.17 -27.50
CA LEU A 160 -17.56 17.84 -27.47
C LEU A 160 -17.92 17.09 -28.76
N ARG A 161 -17.13 16.07 -29.15
CA ARG A 161 -17.39 15.32 -30.39
C ARG A 161 -18.81 14.76 -30.46
N GLY A 162 -19.35 14.24 -29.35
CA GLY A 162 -20.72 13.73 -29.29
C GLY A 162 -21.78 14.82 -29.49
N GLU A 163 -21.57 16.01 -28.92
CA GLU A 163 -22.46 17.16 -29.08
C GLU A 163 -22.42 17.67 -30.55
N ALA A 164 -21.25 17.73 -31.16
CA ALA A 164 -21.10 18.11 -32.57
C ALA A 164 -21.77 17.10 -33.54
N GLU A 165 -21.70 15.80 -33.22
CA GLU A 165 -22.39 14.75 -33.97
C GLU A 165 -23.92 14.85 -33.83
N GLU A 166 -24.43 15.17 -32.63
CA GLU A 166 -25.85 15.39 -32.41
C GLU A 166 -26.37 16.61 -33.17
N LEU A 167 -25.62 17.73 -33.18
CA LEU A 167 -25.94 18.90 -34.00
C LEU A 167 -26.00 18.55 -35.49
N ALA A 168 -25.03 17.77 -35.97
CA ALA A 168 -25.02 17.31 -37.35
C ALA A 168 -26.24 16.44 -37.70
N CYS A 169 -26.70 15.60 -36.75
CA CYS A 169 -27.92 14.81 -36.92
C CYS A 169 -29.19 15.67 -37.01
N GLN A 170 -29.20 16.85 -36.37
CA GLN A 170 -30.31 17.82 -36.47
C GLN A 170 -30.15 18.80 -37.65
N GLY A 171 -29.04 18.72 -38.40
CA GLY A 171 -28.75 19.63 -39.51
C GLY A 171 -28.29 21.03 -39.08
N VAL A 172 -27.89 21.20 -37.82
CA VAL A 172 -27.38 22.45 -37.25
C VAL A 172 -25.86 22.42 -37.27
N LYS A 173 -25.22 23.50 -37.71
CA LYS A 173 -23.75 23.54 -37.74
C LYS A 173 -23.20 24.00 -36.38
N PRO A 174 -22.04 23.50 -35.94
CA PRO A 174 -21.42 23.93 -34.68
C PRO A 174 -21.07 25.42 -34.58
N TRP A 175 -21.06 26.16 -35.69
CA TRP A 175 -20.79 27.60 -35.72
C TRP A 175 -22.04 28.46 -35.96
N ASP A 176 -23.23 27.86 -36.00
CA ASP A 176 -24.49 28.61 -36.09
C ASP A 176 -24.84 29.22 -34.71
N ASP A 177 -25.42 30.42 -34.70
CA ASP A 177 -25.64 31.22 -33.47
C ASP A 177 -26.59 30.54 -32.46
N ASP A 178 -27.40 29.57 -32.91
CA ASP A 178 -28.37 28.82 -32.11
C ASP A 178 -27.90 27.41 -31.70
N ALA A 179 -26.70 26.99 -32.10
CA ALA A 179 -26.18 25.63 -31.83
C ALA A 179 -26.18 25.26 -30.34
N TRP A 180 -25.84 26.20 -29.45
CA TRP A 180 -25.86 25.97 -28.00
C TRP A 180 -27.28 25.76 -27.45
N ALA A 181 -28.28 26.45 -28.00
CA ALA A 181 -29.66 26.33 -27.56
C ALA A 181 -30.26 24.97 -27.96
N VAL A 182 -29.85 24.44 -29.12
CA VAL A 182 -30.25 23.11 -29.59
C VAL A 182 -29.71 22.01 -28.68
N ILE A 183 -28.42 22.06 -28.32
CA ILE A 183 -27.82 21.10 -27.37
C ILE A 183 -28.46 21.19 -25.98
N ASP A 184 -28.71 22.39 -25.47
CA ASP A 184 -29.36 22.59 -24.17
C ASP A 184 -30.78 22.00 -24.14
N THR A 185 -31.51 22.15 -25.24
CA THR A 185 -32.85 21.57 -25.42
C THR A 185 -32.81 20.04 -25.44
N LEU A 186 -31.85 19.45 -26.16
CA LEU A 186 -31.67 17.99 -26.24
C LEU A 186 -31.25 17.41 -24.87
N SER A 187 -30.39 18.11 -24.14
CA SER A 187 -29.89 17.69 -22.84
C SER A 187 -30.92 17.83 -21.72
N SER A 188 -31.86 18.77 -21.84
CA SER A 188 -32.92 19.03 -20.86
C SER A 188 -34.20 18.21 -21.09
N GLY A 189 -34.26 17.43 -22.17
CA GLY A 189 -35.45 16.68 -22.59
C GLY A 189 -35.54 15.22 -22.09
N LEU A 190 -34.68 14.81 -21.15
CA LEU A 190 -34.65 13.48 -20.52
C LEU A 190 -35.04 13.53 -19.03
#